data_AF-A0AAW0BPP2-F1
#
_entry.id   AF-A0AAW0BPP2-F1
#
_cell.length_a   1.000
_cell.length_b   1.000
_cell.length_c   1.000
_cell.angle_alpha   90.00
_cell.angle_beta   90.00
_cell.angle_gamma   90.00
#
_symmetry.space_group_name_H-M   'P 1'
#
loop_
_entity.id
_entity.type
_entity.pdbx_description
1 polymer ?
#
loop_
_entity_poly.entity_id
_entity_poly.type
_entity_poly.pdbx_seq_one_letter_code
_entity_poly.pdbx_strand_id
1 'polypeptide(L)' 'TYVIRCNPCFYEEPRYDCLLINRTEPGLHVARTRALLRCKLPSGRSVDIALVPKFQPSRWKPRRK' A
#
# COMPACT_ATOMS: atom_id res chain seq x y z
N THR A 1 -9.39 0.07 -4.48
CA THR A 1 -7.98 -0.15 -4.10
C THR A 1 -7.89 -1.43 -3.32
N TYR A 2 -6.97 -2.33 -3.67
CA TYR A 2 -6.77 -3.58 -2.96
C TYR A 2 -5.47 -3.53 -2.15
N VAL A 3 -5.50 -4.04 -0.91
CA VAL A 3 -4.31 -4.17 -0.05
C VAL A 3 -3.71 -5.55 -0.26
N ILE A 4 -2.45 -5.59 -0.68
CA ILE A 4 -1.65 -6.81 -0.83
C ILE A 4 -0.73 -6.89 0.39
N ARG A 5 -1.12 -7.73 1.35
CA ARG A 5 -0.36 -7.98 2.58
C ARG A 5 0.90 -8.78 2.25
N CYS A 6 2.06 -8.30 2.69
CA CYS A 6 3.32 -9.01 2.52
C CYS A 6 3.66 -9.84 3.76
N ASN A 7 4.33 -10.98 3.57
CA ASN A 7 4.88 -11.74 4.69
C ASN A 7 5.97 -10.89 5.38
N PRO A 8 5.84 -10.59 6.69
CA PRO A 8 6.80 -9.76 7.41
C PRO A 8 8.21 -10.36 7.48
N CYS A 9 8.36 -11.69 7.34
CA CYS A 9 9.64 -12.41 7.41
C CYS A 9 10.06 -12.97 6.05
N PHE A 10 9.83 -12.23 4.96
CA PHE A 10 10.23 -12.71 3.64
C PHE A 10 11.76 -12.65 3.50
N TYR A 11 12.41 -13.82 3.61
CA TYR A 11 13.88 -13.98 3.49
C TYR A 11 14.64 -13.03 4.42
N GLU A 12 14.19 -12.90 5.67
CA GLU A 12 14.83 -12.07 6.71
C GLU A 12 14.88 -10.56 6.39
N GLU A 13 14.28 -10.13 5.29
CA GLU A 13 14.26 -8.76 4.83
C GLU A 13 12.88 -8.13 5.08
N PRO A 14 12.80 -6.93 5.69
CA PRO A 14 11.53 -6.27 5.94
C PRO A 14 10.84 -5.95 4.61
N ARG A 15 9.68 -6.58 4.38
CA ARG A 15 8.79 -6.26 3.26
C ARG A 15 7.60 -5.46 3.74
N TYR A 16 7.34 -4.38 3.01
CA TYR A 16 6.21 -3.50 3.24
C TYR A 16 4.99 -4.00 2.45
N ASP A 17 3.80 -3.88 3.05
CA ASP A 17 2.53 -4.07 2.35
C ASP A 17 2.49 -3.20 1.09
N CYS A 18 1.77 -3.67 0.07
CA CYS A 18 1.63 -2.97 -1.21
C CYS A 18 0.15 -2.69 -1.49
N LEU A 19 -0.13 -1.60 -2.21
CA LEU A 19 -1.47 -1.29 -2.70
C LEU A 19 -1.52 -1.42 -4.22
N LEU A 20 -2.59 -2.03 -4.72
CA LEU A 20 -2.96 -1.92 -6.11
C LEU A 20 -3.96 -0.77 -6.29
N ILE A 21 -3.54 0.23 -7.04
CA ILE A 21 -4.28 1.47 -7.25
C ILE A 21 -5.01 1.37 -8.58
N ASN A 22 -6.32 1.51 -8.52
CA ASN A 22 -7.12 1.61 -9.73
C ASN A 22 -7.04 3.07 -10.23
N ARG A 23 -6.40 3.27 -11.39
CA ARG A 23 -6.31 4.57 -12.06
C ARG A 23 -6.97 4.49 -13.43
N THR A 24 -7.39 5.63 -13.94
CA THR A 24 -7.92 5.76 -15.31
C THR A 24 -6.82 5.60 -16.38
N GLU A 25 -5.56 5.79 -16.00
CA GLU A 25 -4.40 5.55 -16.85
C GLU A 25 -4.20 4.04 -17.12
N PRO A 26 -3.81 3.63 -18.34
CA PRO A 26 -3.49 2.24 -18.62
C PRO A 26 -2.28 1.75 -17.81
N GLY A 27 -2.42 0.60 -17.14
CA GLY A 27 -1.30 -0.11 -16.50
C GLY A 27 -1.57 -0.54 -15.05
N LEU A 28 -0.66 -1.35 -14.50
CA LEU A 28 -0.68 -1.75 -13.10
C LEU A 28 0.04 -0.71 -12.25
N HIS A 29 -0.72 0.07 -11.48
CA HIS A 29 -0.16 1.04 -10.54
C HIS A 29 -0.04 0.44 -9.16
N VAL A 30 1.20 0.18 -8.74
CA VAL A 30 1.52 -0.37 -7.41
C VAL A 30 2.18 0.70 -6.56
N ALA A 31 1.75 0.79 -5.30
CA ALA A 31 2.38 1.65 -4.33
C ALA A 31 2.82 0.87 -3.09
N ARG A 32 3.90 1.33 -2.47
CA ARG A 32 4.34 0.81 -1.18
C ARG A 32 3.51 1.46 -0.07
N THR A 33 2.94 0.67 0.82
CA THR A 33 2.29 1.16 2.03
C THR A 33 3.35 1.48 3.07
N ARG A 34 3.31 2.68 3.67
CA ARG A 34 4.14 3.03 4.83
C ARG A 34 3.44 2.69 6.13
N ALA A 35 2.13 2.90 6.21
CA ALA A 35 1.32 2.59 7.37
C ALA A 35 -0.13 2.32 6.96
N LEU A 36 -0.81 1.48 7.74
CA LEU A 36 -2.27 1.31 7.73
C LEU A 36 -2.79 1.80 9.07
N LEU A 37 -3.67 2.79 9.04
CA LEU A 37 -4.21 3.46 10.22
C LEU A 37 -5.72 3.24 10.26
N ARG A 38 -6.23 2.78 11.40
CA ARG A 38 -7.68 2.75 11.66
C ARG A 38 -8.05 4.00 12.44
N CYS A 39 -8.84 4.87 11.81
CA CYS A 39 -9.27 6.14 12.39
C CYS A 39 -10.76 6.09 12.75
N LYS A 40 -11.12 6.69 13.88
CA LYS A 40 -12.52 6.89 14.27
C LYS A 40 -12.90 8.35 14.02
N LEU A 41 -13.85 8.58 13.13
CA LEU A 41 -14.33 9.92 12.80
C LEU A 41 -15.26 10.46 13.90
N PRO A 42 -15.43 11.79 14.02
CA PRO A 42 -16.39 12.38 14.96
C PRO A 42 -17.83 11.88 14.78
N SER A 43 -18.18 11.46 13.57
CA SER A 43 -19.48 10.82 13.27
C SER A 43 -19.63 9.40 13.85
N GLY A 44 -18.62 8.88 14.57
CA GLY A 44 -18.60 7.52 15.11
C GLY A 44 -18.16 6.45 14.11
N ARG A 45 -18.07 6.79 12.82
CA ARG A 45 -17.64 5.87 11.75
C ARG A 45 -16.14 5.56 11.86
N SER A 46 -15.79 4.28 11.74
CA SER A 46 -14.39 3.86 11.60
C SER A 46 -14.00 3.83 10.11
N VAL A 47 -12.81 4.33 9.80
CA VAL A 47 -12.24 4.33 8.45
C VAL A 47 -10.81 3.83 8.48
N ASP A 48 -10.44 3.00 7.51
CA ASP A 48 -9.06 2.54 7.33
C ASP A 48 -8.37 3.44 6.30
N ILE A 49 -7.25 4.04 6.69
CA ILE A 49 -6.44 4.96 5.89
C ILE A 49 -5.09 4.32 5.62
N ALA A 50 -4.70 4.24 4.35
CA ALA A 50 -3.38 3.80 3.94
C ALA A 50 -2.47 5.00 3.64
N LEU A 51 -1.38 5.12 4.37
CA LEU A 51 -0.34 6.11 4.08
C LEU A 51 0.60 5.54 3.01
N VAL A 52 0.69 6.21 1.87
CA VAL A 52 1.58 5.87 0.77
C VAL A 52 2.53 7.04 0.46
N PRO A 53 3.74 6.78 -0.07
CA PRO A 53 4.57 7.83 -0.65
C PRO A 53 3.83 8.55 -1.77
N LYS A 54 4.20 9.81 -2.02
CA LYS A 54 3.72 10.55 -3.18
C LYS A 54 3.97 9.72 -4.44
N PHE A 55 2.95 9.59 -5.28
CA PHE A 55 3.04 8.86 -6.54
C PHE A 55 3.98 9.62 -7.48
N GLN A 56 5.24 9.23 -7.45
CA GLN A 56 6.26 9.69 -8.37
C GLN A 56 6.85 8.48 -9.08
N PRO A 57 7.31 8.65 -10.34
CA PRO A 57 8.07 7.63 -11.01
C PRO A 57 9.22 7.21 -10.11
N SER A 58 9.25 5.93 -9.73
CA SER A 58 10.32 5.36 -8.94
C SER A 58 10.79 4.08 -9.60
N ARG A 59 12.07 3.76 -9.43
CA ARG A 59 12.62 2.47 -9.86
C ARG A 59 12.14 1.32 -8.96
N TRP A 60 11.35 1.61 -7.94
CA TRP A 60 10.86 0.58 -7.04
C TRP A 60 9.82 -0.29 -7.74
N LYS A 61 10.04 -1.60 -7.68
CA LYS A 61 9.08 -2.62 -8.09
C LYS A 61 8.87 -3.57 -6.90
N PRO A 62 7.65 -4.06 -6.67
CA PRO A 62 7.42 -5.10 -5.67
C PRO A 62 8.28 -6.32 -6.03
N ARG A 63 9.03 -6.85 -5.05
CA ARG A 63 9.85 -8.06 -5.25
C ARG A 63 8.92 -9.26 -5.40
N ARG A 64 8.80 -9.78 -6.63
CA ARG A 64 8.13 -11.05 -6.92
C ARG A 64 9.17 -12.16 -6.75
N LYS A 65 8.89 -13.14 -5.89
CA LYS A 65 9.32 -14.53 -6.16
C LYS A 65 8.04 -15.30 -6.38
#